data_AF-A0A9P0Q0V7-F1
#
_entry.id   AF-A0A9P0Q0V7-F1
#
_cell.length_a   1.000
_cell.length_b   1.000
_cell.length_c   1.000
_cell.angle_alpha   90.00
_cell.angle_beta   90.00
_cell.angle_gamma   90.00
#
_symmetry.space_group_name_H-M   'P 1'
#
loop_
_entity.id
_entity.type
_entity.pdbx_description
1 polymer ?
#
loop_
_entity_poly.entity_id
_entity_poly.type
_entity_poly.pdbx_seq_one_letter_code
_entity_poly.pdbx_strand_id
1 'polypeptide(L)'
;FPAQVDSGLIEVVSPSPSYYPNLDKLRITLGDSPERVRWRSKQNLDFAFLMSYSQPKGELQAYFLLLSHPLDARSNGTFYVQLEDDILAKPSYVTEMKKFAIEKIARKEPWFVLDFCQLGFIGKMFKSAELPYLVQFFQMFYNDKPVDWLLDHLISTKSCNWDKNNDYCKRDKAKVWLHYKPSLFQHIGIHSSLKGKVQKLKDKQFGKIPLFFPHTNPEAEVVSGIKHYKQYTLERAYLGETFFWGLLPQPGDQLLFRFSQPINIKRFYFKSGNAEHPSDKLYNTTVEVLPVVDALLYATGSGGGGSYNLTTDGYIVVGKSFITILRLINVGLYSALQIYHLSHKQL
;
A
#
# COMPACT_ATOMS: atom_id res chain seq x y z
N PHE A 1 2.73 12.76 -7.16
CA PHE A 1 2.40 12.27 -8.51
C PHE A 1 1.83 13.38 -9.39
N PRO A 2 2.53 14.52 -9.62
CA PRO A 2 1.94 15.63 -10.38
C PRO A 2 1.57 15.21 -11.81
N ALA A 3 2.51 14.57 -12.52
CA ALA A 3 2.30 14.10 -13.89
C ALA A 3 1.08 13.17 -14.05
N GLN A 4 0.78 12.32 -13.06
CA GLN A 4 -0.37 11.42 -13.12
C GLN A 4 -1.70 12.13 -12.81
N VAL A 5 -1.66 13.18 -11.99
CA VAL A 5 -2.83 14.05 -11.75
C VAL A 5 -3.10 14.88 -13.00
N ASP A 6 -2.06 15.49 -13.57
CA ASP A 6 -2.14 16.32 -14.77
C ASP A 6 -2.58 15.50 -16.00
N SER A 7 -2.15 14.24 -16.11
CA SER A 7 -2.60 13.33 -17.16
C SER A 7 -4.03 12.79 -16.96
N GLY A 8 -4.65 13.10 -15.82
CA GLY A 8 -5.96 12.59 -15.44
C GLY A 8 -5.99 11.10 -15.08
N LEU A 9 -4.83 10.46 -14.89
CA LEU A 9 -4.72 9.08 -14.42
C LEU A 9 -5.11 8.97 -12.93
N ILE A 10 -4.79 9.98 -12.13
CA ILE A 10 -5.20 10.08 -10.74
C ILE A 10 -6.13 11.27 -10.60
N GLU A 11 -7.30 11.02 -10.02
CA GLU A 11 -8.26 12.06 -9.66
C GLU A 11 -8.49 12.04 -8.18
N VAL A 12 -8.48 13.22 -7.58
CA VAL A 12 -8.85 13.39 -6.17
C VAL A 12 -10.22 14.04 -6.15
N VAL A 13 -11.19 13.29 -5.66
CA VAL A 13 -12.57 13.77 -5.50
C VAL A 13 -12.88 13.91 -4.02
N SER A 14 -13.62 14.95 -3.67
CA SER A 14 -14.11 15.16 -2.31
C SER A 14 -15.57 15.62 -2.39
N PRO A 15 -16.50 14.91 -1.73
CA PRO A 15 -17.88 15.37 -1.66
C PRO A 15 -17.98 16.66 -0.85
N SER A 16 -18.90 17.54 -1.26
CA SER A 16 -19.26 18.71 -0.45
C SER A 16 -19.70 18.26 0.95
N PRO A 17 -19.39 19.03 2.02
CA PRO A 17 -19.94 18.77 3.35
C PRO A 17 -21.47 18.62 3.37
N SER A 18 -22.18 19.28 2.47
CA SER A 18 -23.64 19.20 2.31
C SER A 18 -24.16 17.87 1.78
N TYR A 19 -23.29 17.02 1.22
CA TYR A 19 -23.68 15.67 0.78
C TYR A 19 -24.03 14.76 1.97
N TYR A 20 -23.39 14.99 3.12
CA TYR A 20 -23.59 14.17 4.30
C TYR A 20 -24.81 14.63 5.10
N PRO A 21 -25.59 13.69 5.65
CA PRO A 21 -26.57 14.02 6.68
C PRO A 21 -25.84 14.46 7.96
N ASN A 22 -26.61 14.90 8.96
CA ASN A 22 -26.02 15.22 10.26
C ASN A 22 -25.48 13.95 10.93
N LEU A 23 -24.16 13.74 10.81
CA LEU A 23 -23.46 12.56 11.33
C LEU A 23 -23.37 12.51 12.86
N ASP A 24 -23.71 13.61 13.55
CA ASP A 24 -23.78 13.63 15.02
C ASP A 24 -25.16 13.19 15.55
N LYS A 25 -26.17 13.09 14.67
CA LYS A 25 -27.54 12.68 14.99
C LYS A 25 -27.90 11.31 14.41
N LEU A 26 -26.91 10.42 14.28
CA LEU A 26 -27.12 9.06 13.77
C LEU A 26 -27.82 8.17 14.79
N ARG A 27 -28.44 7.10 14.29
CA ARG A 27 -29.13 6.12 15.14
C ARG A 27 -28.10 5.10 15.59
N ILE A 28 -27.99 4.91 16.89
CA ILE A 28 -27.14 3.84 17.41
C ILE A 28 -27.75 2.49 17.02
N THR A 29 -26.99 1.68 16.29
CA THR A 29 -27.37 0.31 15.91
C THR A 29 -26.20 -0.64 16.20
N LEU A 30 -26.51 -1.94 16.28
CA LEU A 30 -25.54 -3.03 16.52
C LEU A 30 -24.80 -2.99 17.88
N GLY A 31 -25.22 -2.13 18.81
CA GLY A 31 -24.52 -1.91 20.07
C GLY A 31 -23.17 -1.21 19.91
N ASP A 32 -22.92 -0.57 18.76
CA ASP A 32 -21.70 0.17 18.48
C ASP A 32 -21.65 1.50 19.26
N SER A 33 -20.44 2.01 19.53
CA SER A 33 -20.26 3.37 20.07
C SER A 33 -20.64 4.44 19.04
N PRO A 34 -21.02 5.67 19.45
CA PRO A 34 -21.34 6.76 18.54
C PRO A 34 -20.24 7.03 17.50
N GLU A 35 -18.97 6.95 17.88
CA GLU A 35 -17.81 7.15 16.99
C GLU A 35 -17.76 6.07 15.91
N ARG A 36 -18.03 4.82 16.30
CA ARG A 36 -18.04 3.69 15.36
C ARG A 36 -19.21 3.77 14.39
N VAL A 37 -20.40 4.15 14.87
CA VAL A 37 -21.58 4.40 14.03
C VAL A 37 -21.27 5.50 13.02
N ARG A 38 -20.76 6.65 13.48
CA ARG A 38 -20.33 7.76 12.62
C ARG A 38 -19.31 7.32 11.57
N TRP A 39 -18.30 6.58 11.97
CA TRP A 39 -17.26 6.08 11.06
C TRP A 39 -17.83 5.20 9.95
N ARG A 40 -18.60 4.15 10.29
CA ARG A 40 -19.13 3.23 9.27
C ARG A 40 -20.20 3.88 8.39
N SER A 41 -20.99 4.80 8.95
CA SER A 41 -22.00 5.53 8.19
C SER A 41 -21.39 6.51 7.20
N LYS A 42 -20.32 7.21 7.60
CA LYS A 42 -19.54 8.03 6.68
C LYS A 42 -18.91 7.17 5.58
N GLN A 43 -18.30 6.03 5.93
CA GLN A 43 -17.69 5.12 4.94
C GLN A 43 -18.69 4.63 3.89
N ASN A 44 -19.90 4.22 4.31
CA ASN A 44 -20.97 3.82 3.39
C ASN A 44 -21.29 4.94 2.38
N LEU A 45 -21.41 6.18 2.86
CA LEU A 45 -21.71 7.34 2.01
C LEU A 45 -20.55 7.72 1.09
N ASP A 46 -19.31 7.61 1.58
CA ASP A 46 -18.09 7.85 0.80
C ASP A 46 -17.99 6.87 -0.37
N PHE A 47 -18.24 5.58 -0.12
CA PHE A 47 -18.22 4.55 -1.17
C PHE A 47 -19.37 4.77 -2.15
N ALA A 48 -20.57 5.10 -1.68
CA ALA A 48 -21.69 5.42 -2.55
C ALA A 48 -21.38 6.65 -3.43
N PHE A 49 -20.73 7.68 -2.89
CA PHE A 49 -20.32 8.86 -3.65
C PHE A 49 -19.29 8.50 -4.73
N LEU A 50 -18.25 7.76 -4.36
CA LEU A 50 -17.19 7.35 -5.29
C LEU A 50 -17.71 6.45 -6.42
N MET A 51 -18.60 5.50 -6.07
CA MET A 51 -19.27 4.66 -7.06
C MET A 51 -20.17 5.48 -7.97
N SER A 52 -20.90 6.47 -7.44
CA SER A 52 -21.73 7.38 -8.25
C SER A 52 -20.89 8.22 -9.21
N TYR A 53 -19.76 8.74 -8.74
CA TYR A 53 -18.81 9.48 -9.56
C TYR A 53 -18.24 8.62 -10.71
N SER A 54 -18.07 7.33 -10.44
CA SER A 54 -17.49 6.36 -11.38
C SER A 54 -18.53 5.71 -12.32
N GLN A 55 -19.81 6.05 -12.20
CA GLN A 55 -20.84 5.53 -13.09
C GLN A 55 -20.68 6.08 -14.52
N PRO A 56 -21.04 5.30 -15.55
CA PRO A 56 -21.14 5.85 -16.90
C PRO A 56 -22.15 6.99 -16.87
N LYS A 57 -21.73 8.19 -17.26
CA LYS A 57 -22.65 9.31 -17.45
C LYS A 57 -23.54 8.97 -18.65
N GLY A 58 -24.70 8.37 -18.39
CA GLY A 58 -25.75 8.27 -19.40
C GLY A 58 -26.19 9.67 -19.85
N GLU A 59 -26.71 9.77 -21.07
CA GLU A 59 -27.08 11.03 -21.74
C GLU A 59 -27.99 11.96 -20.91
N LEU A 60 -28.77 11.43 -19.95
CA LEU A 60 -29.65 12.25 -19.09
C LEU A 60 -28.95 12.96 -17.92
N GLN A 61 -27.83 12.44 -17.38
CA GLN A 61 -27.12 13.10 -16.27
C GLN A 61 -26.14 14.17 -16.76
N ALA A 62 -25.87 14.21 -18.07
CA ALA A 62 -25.08 15.26 -18.69
C ALA A 62 -25.76 16.63 -18.54
N TYR A 63 -27.09 16.71 -18.54
CA TYR A 63 -27.80 17.98 -18.54
C TYR A 63 -27.63 18.79 -17.24
N PHE A 64 -27.46 18.13 -16.08
CA PHE A 64 -27.32 18.83 -14.79
C PHE A 64 -25.88 19.23 -14.46
N LEU A 65 -24.88 18.63 -15.12
CA LEU A 65 -23.45 18.92 -14.93
C LEU A 65 -22.86 19.81 -16.02
N LEU A 66 -23.60 20.07 -17.11
CA LEU A 66 -23.18 20.91 -18.24
C LEU A 66 -23.13 22.43 -17.93
N LEU A 67 -23.55 22.88 -16.74
CA LEU A 67 -23.47 24.29 -16.35
C LEU A 67 -22.18 24.66 -15.59
N SER A 68 -21.29 23.70 -15.35
CA SER A 68 -20.00 23.95 -14.71
C SER A 68 -18.91 23.12 -15.38
N HIS A 69 -18.29 23.74 -16.39
CA HIS A 69 -17.08 23.32 -17.11
C HIS A 69 -17.15 21.99 -17.90
N PRO A 70 -16.85 22.01 -19.21
CA PRO A 70 -16.72 20.81 -20.03
C PRO A 70 -15.41 20.10 -19.68
N LEU A 71 -15.44 19.23 -18.67
CA LEU A 71 -14.45 18.17 -18.54
C LEU A 71 -14.90 17.04 -19.48
N ASP A 72 -14.08 16.83 -20.51
CA ASP A 72 -14.19 15.81 -21.54
C ASP A 72 -14.94 14.56 -21.09
N ALA A 73 -15.82 14.06 -21.96
CA ALA A 73 -16.52 12.80 -21.86
C ALA A 73 -15.55 11.66 -21.48
N ARG A 74 -15.42 11.44 -20.17
CA ARG A 74 -14.34 10.66 -19.57
C ARG A 74 -14.69 9.18 -19.66
N SER A 75 -13.75 8.40 -20.19
CA SER A 75 -13.77 6.96 -20.46
C SER A 75 -14.80 6.14 -19.66
N ASN A 76 -15.79 5.60 -20.36
CA ASN A 76 -16.75 4.60 -19.87
C ASN A 76 -16.02 3.33 -19.43
N GLY A 77 -15.60 3.25 -18.16
CA GLY A 77 -15.07 2.03 -17.58
C GLY A 77 -16.14 0.94 -17.57
N THR A 78 -15.89 -0.21 -18.17
CA THR A 78 -16.80 -1.37 -18.13
C THR A 78 -16.87 -2.00 -16.73
N PHE A 79 -15.80 -1.83 -15.95
CA PHE A 79 -15.64 -2.38 -14.61
C PHE A 79 -15.23 -1.30 -13.63
N TYR A 80 -15.74 -1.43 -12.41
CA TYR A 80 -15.36 -0.66 -11.24
C TYR A 80 -14.67 -1.58 -10.23
N VAL A 81 -13.61 -1.12 -9.58
CA VAL A 81 -12.92 -1.86 -8.51
C VAL A 81 -12.78 -0.97 -7.29
N GLN A 82 -13.30 -1.42 -6.15
CA GLN A 82 -13.06 -0.74 -4.88
C GLN A 82 -11.74 -1.21 -4.27
N LEU A 83 -10.86 -0.26 -3.97
CA LEU A 83 -9.60 -0.48 -3.23
C LEU A 83 -9.54 0.47 -2.03
N GLU A 84 -8.61 0.19 -1.13
CA GLU A 84 -8.27 1.02 0.04
C GLU A 84 -6.81 1.46 -0.08
N ASP A 85 -6.40 2.45 0.70
CA ASP A 85 -5.07 3.07 0.65
C ASP A 85 -3.97 2.26 1.37
N ASP A 86 -4.36 1.35 2.25
CA ASP A 86 -3.48 0.58 3.12
C ASP A 86 -3.39 -0.91 2.71
N ILE A 87 -3.21 -1.15 1.41
CA ILE A 87 -3.14 -2.50 0.84
C ILE A 87 -1.79 -2.80 0.20
N LEU A 88 -1.38 -4.07 0.26
CA LEU A 88 -0.37 -4.65 -0.62
C LEU A 88 -1.05 -5.34 -1.78
N ALA A 89 -0.55 -5.07 -2.99
CA ALA A 89 -1.02 -5.70 -4.21
C ALA A 89 0.07 -6.63 -4.79
N LYS A 90 -0.35 -7.74 -5.40
CA LYS A 90 0.55 -8.57 -6.20
C LYS A 90 0.97 -7.83 -7.49
N PRO A 91 2.17 -8.10 -8.03
CA PRO A 91 2.54 -7.61 -9.35
C PRO A 91 1.50 -8.01 -10.40
N SER A 92 1.28 -7.14 -11.39
CA SER A 92 0.34 -7.39 -12.50
C SER A 92 -1.13 -7.60 -12.09
N TYR A 93 -1.53 -7.21 -10.87
CA TYR A 93 -2.89 -7.40 -10.37
C TYR A 93 -3.97 -6.89 -11.34
N VAL A 94 -3.76 -5.74 -12.00
CA VAL A 94 -4.69 -5.17 -12.99
C VAL A 94 -4.93 -6.13 -14.15
N THR A 95 -3.87 -6.73 -14.69
CA THR A 95 -3.93 -7.66 -15.82
C THR A 95 -4.68 -8.93 -15.44
N GLU A 96 -4.38 -9.50 -14.27
CA GLU A 96 -5.05 -10.70 -13.78
C GLU A 96 -6.55 -10.47 -13.51
N MET A 97 -6.90 -9.33 -12.89
CA MET A 97 -8.31 -8.97 -12.66
C MET A 97 -9.08 -8.84 -13.98
N LYS A 98 -8.51 -8.14 -14.97
CA LYS A 98 -9.13 -7.98 -16.30
C LYS A 98 -9.31 -9.32 -17.00
N LYS A 99 -8.28 -10.17 -17.01
CA LYS A 99 -8.32 -11.50 -17.62
C LYS A 99 -9.44 -12.35 -17.02
N PHE A 100 -9.54 -12.37 -15.69
CA PHE A 100 -10.58 -13.10 -14.99
C PHE A 100 -11.99 -12.59 -15.35
N ALA A 101 -12.20 -11.27 -15.34
CA ALA A 101 -13.49 -10.69 -15.70
C ALA A 101 -13.91 -11.02 -17.15
N ILE A 102 -12.99 -10.90 -18.11
CA ILE A 102 -13.24 -11.20 -19.53
C ILE A 102 -13.53 -12.69 -19.72
N GLU A 103 -12.78 -13.58 -19.07
CA GLU A 103 -13.01 -15.03 -19.11
C GLU A 103 -14.43 -15.39 -18.64
N LYS A 104 -14.90 -14.77 -17.55
CA LYS A 104 -16.24 -15.01 -17.02
C LYS A 104 -17.35 -14.52 -17.93
N ILE A 105 -17.14 -13.39 -18.60
CA ILE A 105 -18.07 -12.88 -19.62
C ILE A 105 -18.10 -13.81 -20.83
N ALA A 106 -16.94 -14.26 -21.33
CA ALA A 106 -16.84 -15.15 -22.48
C ALA A 106 -17.57 -16.49 -22.24
N ARG A 107 -17.51 -17.01 -21.00
CA ARG A 107 -18.22 -18.23 -20.58
C ARG A 107 -19.71 -18.02 -20.30
N LYS A 108 -20.21 -16.78 -20.39
CA LYS A 108 -21.58 -16.40 -20.02
C LYS A 108 -21.95 -16.82 -18.59
N GLU A 109 -20.97 -16.84 -17.68
CA GLU A 109 -21.23 -17.10 -16.26
C GLU A 109 -21.91 -15.86 -15.64
N PRO A 110 -23.10 -15.99 -15.04
CA PRO A 110 -23.76 -14.86 -14.39
C PRO A 110 -23.04 -14.51 -13.10
N TRP A 111 -22.45 -13.30 -13.02
CA TRP A 111 -21.79 -12.79 -11.83
C TRP A 111 -22.15 -11.34 -11.54
N PHE A 112 -22.14 -11.01 -10.26
CA PHE A 112 -22.35 -9.66 -9.71
C PHE A 112 -21.08 -9.12 -9.04
N VAL A 113 -20.37 -9.96 -8.26
CA VAL A 113 -19.10 -9.60 -7.59
C VAL A 113 -17.99 -10.51 -8.07
N LEU A 114 -16.87 -9.93 -8.51
CA LEU A 114 -15.59 -10.63 -8.57
C LEU A 114 -14.73 -10.17 -7.39
N ASP A 115 -14.36 -11.12 -6.55
CA ASP A 115 -13.73 -10.86 -5.26
C ASP A 115 -12.27 -11.31 -5.27
N PHE A 116 -11.36 -10.33 -5.16
CA PHE A 116 -9.92 -10.55 -5.19
C PHE A 116 -9.25 -10.47 -3.81
N CYS A 117 -10.03 -10.24 -2.74
CA CYS A 117 -9.58 -10.22 -1.35
C CYS A 117 -10.75 -10.54 -0.43
N GLN A 118 -10.71 -11.65 0.30
CA GLN A 118 -11.83 -12.06 1.15
C GLN A 118 -11.99 -11.18 2.40
N LEU A 119 -10.97 -10.38 2.71
CA LEU A 119 -10.96 -9.51 3.88
C LEU A 119 -11.61 -8.16 3.56
N GLY A 120 -12.79 -7.93 4.14
CA GLY A 120 -13.51 -6.66 4.01
C GLY A 120 -13.94 -6.35 2.58
N PHE A 121 -14.00 -5.06 2.26
CA PHE A 121 -14.53 -4.55 0.99
C PHE A 121 -13.44 -4.35 -0.08
N ILE A 122 -12.20 -4.70 0.24
CA ILE A 122 -11.04 -4.51 -0.63
C ILE A 122 -11.16 -5.43 -1.85
N GLY A 123 -10.74 -4.93 -3.01
CA GLY A 123 -10.59 -5.73 -4.22
C GLY A 123 -11.91 -6.31 -4.72
N LYS A 124 -13.02 -5.60 -4.49
CA LYS A 124 -14.34 -5.98 -5.02
C LYS A 124 -14.54 -5.30 -6.37
N MET A 125 -14.68 -6.12 -7.41
CA MET A 125 -14.95 -5.66 -8.76
C MET A 125 -16.41 -5.88 -9.14
N PHE A 126 -16.98 -4.86 -9.78
CA PHE A 126 -18.37 -4.82 -10.25
C PHE A 126 -18.41 -4.38 -11.70
N LYS A 127 -19.48 -4.74 -12.40
CA LYS A 127 -19.82 -4.10 -13.69
C LYS A 127 -20.32 -2.70 -13.40
N SER A 128 -19.88 -1.72 -14.17
CA SER A 128 -20.29 -0.32 -13.94
C SER A 128 -21.80 -0.12 -14.07
N ALA A 129 -22.46 -0.93 -14.90
CA ALA A 129 -23.92 -0.96 -15.06
C ALA A 129 -24.68 -1.40 -13.80
N GLU A 130 -24.03 -2.11 -12.86
CA GLU A 130 -24.65 -2.58 -11.61
C GLU A 130 -24.43 -1.59 -10.44
N LEU A 131 -23.56 -0.59 -10.60
CA LEU A 131 -23.28 0.40 -9.56
C LEU A 131 -24.52 1.15 -9.04
N PRO A 132 -25.54 1.49 -9.85
CA PRO A 132 -26.74 2.15 -9.33
C PRO A 132 -27.42 1.37 -8.20
N TYR A 133 -27.46 0.04 -8.27
CA TYR A 133 -28.02 -0.80 -7.21
C TYR A 133 -27.22 -0.70 -5.91
N LEU A 134 -25.89 -0.71 -6.00
CA LEU A 134 -24.99 -0.59 -4.85
C LEU A 134 -25.12 0.78 -4.19
N VAL A 135 -25.06 1.84 -5.00
CA VAL A 135 -25.18 3.22 -4.53
C VAL A 135 -26.48 3.42 -3.78
N GLN A 136 -27.61 3.06 -4.38
CA GLN A 136 -28.92 3.24 -3.75
C GLN A 136 -29.04 2.42 -2.46
N PHE A 137 -28.59 1.16 -2.48
CA PHE A 137 -28.66 0.30 -1.30
C PHE A 137 -27.79 0.83 -0.15
N PHE A 138 -26.56 1.28 -0.45
CA PHE A 138 -25.66 1.86 0.54
C PHE A 138 -26.18 3.20 1.09
N GLN A 139 -26.81 4.03 0.24
CA GLN A 139 -27.45 5.27 0.67
C GLN A 139 -28.70 5.03 1.51
N MET A 140 -29.51 4.01 1.21
CA MET A 140 -30.70 3.70 2.01
C MET A 140 -30.32 3.21 3.42
N PHE A 141 -29.29 2.37 3.52
CA PHE A 141 -28.93 1.68 4.76
C PHE A 141 -27.61 2.17 5.38
N TYR A 142 -27.17 3.39 5.03
CA TYR A 142 -25.88 3.94 5.47
C TYR A 142 -25.72 3.97 7.00
N ASN A 143 -26.82 4.19 7.73
CA ASN A 143 -26.85 4.27 9.20
C ASN A 143 -26.95 2.88 9.86
N ASP A 144 -27.41 1.87 9.14
CA ASP A 144 -27.86 0.62 9.74
C ASP A 144 -26.74 -0.39 9.96
N LYS A 145 -25.87 -0.58 8.96
CA LYS A 145 -24.87 -1.65 8.94
C LYS A 145 -23.58 -1.20 8.22
N PRO A 146 -22.42 -1.82 8.49
CA PRO A 146 -21.20 -1.56 7.72
C PRO A 146 -21.31 -2.07 6.27
N VAL A 147 -20.50 -1.50 5.38
CA VAL A 147 -20.60 -1.72 3.93
C VAL A 147 -20.46 -3.17 3.49
N ASP A 148 -19.59 -3.94 4.15
CA ASP A 148 -19.40 -5.39 3.89
C ASP A 148 -20.71 -6.16 4.07
N TRP A 149 -21.44 -5.83 5.13
CA TRP A 149 -22.71 -6.47 5.45
C TRP A 149 -23.81 -5.99 4.52
N LEU A 150 -23.77 -4.72 4.11
CA LEU A 150 -24.72 -4.20 3.13
C LEU A 150 -24.56 -4.91 1.78
N LEU A 151 -23.34 -5.14 1.32
CA LEU A 151 -23.10 -5.92 0.11
C LEU A 151 -23.61 -7.36 0.27
N ASP A 152 -23.28 -8.02 1.38
CA ASP A 152 -23.77 -9.37 1.65
C ASP A 152 -25.30 -9.46 1.63
N HIS A 153 -25.98 -8.50 2.25
CA HIS A 153 -27.44 -8.41 2.23
C HIS A 153 -27.99 -8.11 0.84
N LEU A 154 -27.38 -7.20 0.07
CA LEU A 154 -27.82 -6.92 -1.30
C LEU A 154 -27.79 -8.18 -2.16
N ILE A 155 -26.69 -8.94 -2.10
CA ILE A 155 -26.59 -10.21 -2.85
C ILE A 155 -27.58 -11.24 -2.33
N SER A 156 -27.76 -11.33 -1.02
CA SER A 156 -28.74 -12.24 -0.41
C SER A 156 -30.17 -11.90 -0.88
N THR A 157 -30.54 -10.62 -0.92
CA THR A 157 -31.84 -10.14 -1.42
C THR A 157 -32.03 -10.44 -2.91
N LYS A 158 -30.97 -10.33 -3.72
CA LYS A 158 -31.05 -10.57 -5.18
C LYS A 158 -31.02 -12.06 -5.57
N SER A 159 -30.45 -12.92 -4.74
CA SER A 159 -30.14 -14.30 -5.15
C SER A 159 -30.73 -15.39 -4.27
N CYS A 160 -31.07 -15.11 -3.00
CA CYS A 160 -31.57 -16.14 -2.10
C CYS A 160 -33.09 -16.24 -2.12
N ASN A 161 -33.59 -17.48 -2.13
CA ASN A 161 -35.00 -17.76 -1.87
C ASN A 161 -35.19 -17.97 -0.36
N TRP A 162 -36.02 -17.14 0.26
CA TRP A 162 -36.31 -17.15 1.70
C TRP A 162 -37.10 -18.37 2.17
N ASP A 163 -37.83 -19.05 1.27
CA ASP A 163 -38.57 -20.27 1.59
C ASP A 163 -37.65 -21.50 1.70
N LYS A 164 -36.37 -21.36 1.29
CA LYS A 164 -35.38 -22.44 1.34
C LYS A 164 -34.42 -22.28 2.51
N ASN A 165 -33.75 -23.38 2.88
CA ASN A 165 -32.74 -23.34 3.91
C ASN A 165 -31.53 -22.46 3.52
N ASN A 166 -30.74 -22.07 4.52
CA ASN A 166 -29.58 -21.21 4.36
C ASN A 166 -28.46 -21.79 3.45
N ASP A 167 -28.34 -23.11 3.32
CA ASP A 167 -27.33 -23.75 2.46
C ASP A 167 -27.66 -23.61 0.98
N TYR A 168 -28.93 -23.46 0.61
CA TYR A 168 -29.32 -23.07 -0.75
C TYR A 168 -28.91 -21.62 -1.03
N CYS A 169 -29.20 -20.71 -0.09
CA CYS A 169 -28.78 -19.30 -0.20
C CYS A 169 -27.26 -19.17 -0.37
N LYS A 170 -26.46 -19.89 0.44
CA LYS A 170 -25.00 -19.91 0.27
C LYS A 170 -24.57 -20.38 -1.12
N ARG A 171 -25.19 -21.44 -1.65
CA ARG A 171 -24.89 -21.98 -2.98
C ARG A 171 -25.26 -21.00 -4.09
N ASP A 172 -26.41 -20.32 -3.98
CA ASP A 172 -26.85 -19.36 -4.98
C ASP A 172 -26.02 -18.08 -4.94
N LYS A 173 -25.65 -17.59 -3.76
CA LYS A 173 -24.68 -16.49 -3.60
C LYS A 173 -23.33 -16.83 -4.23
N ALA A 174 -22.82 -18.05 -4.04
CA ALA A 174 -21.55 -18.47 -4.60
C ALA A 174 -21.52 -18.52 -6.14
N LYS A 175 -22.69 -18.56 -6.81
CA LYS A 175 -22.77 -18.45 -8.28
C LYS A 175 -22.53 -17.03 -8.76
N VAL A 176 -22.98 -16.03 -8.00
CA VAL A 176 -22.89 -14.61 -8.39
C VAL A 176 -21.74 -13.86 -7.74
N TRP A 177 -21.20 -14.38 -6.63
CA TRP A 177 -20.05 -13.86 -5.91
C TRP A 177 -18.87 -14.81 -6.12
N LEU A 178 -18.06 -14.51 -7.14
CA LEU A 178 -16.95 -15.37 -7.56
C LEU A 178 -15.66 -14.92 -6.89
N HIS A 179 -15.00 -15.83 -6.18
CA HIS A 179 -13.71 -15.55 -5.54
C HIS A 179 -12.56 -15.95 -6.46
N TYR A 180 -11.64 -15.01 -6.70
CA TYR A 180 -10.39 -15.28 -7.38
C TYR A 180 -9.38 -15.92 -6.42
N LYS A 181 -8.67 -16.93 -6.89
CA LYS A 181 -7.66 -17.64 -6.11
C LYS A 181 -6.35 -17.72 -6.90
N PRO A 182 -5.20 -17.35 -6.31
CA PRO A 182 -5.01 -16.79 -4.95
C PRO A 182 -5.39 -15.30 -4.85
N SER A 183 -5.68 -14.81 -3.64
CA SER A 183 -6.01 -13.39 -3.41
C SER A 183 -4.91 -12.47 -3.96
N LEU A 184 -5.31 -11.34 -4.54
CA LEU A 184 -4.41 -10.36 -5.16
C LEU A 184 -4.06 -9.19 -4.23
N PHE A 185 -4.80 -9.03 -3.13
CA PHE A 185 -4.60 -7.95 -2.16
C PHE A 185 -4.52 -8.46 -0.73
N GLN A 186 -3.78 -7.71 0.10
CA GLN A 186 -3.64 -7.92 1.53
C GLN A 186 -3.65 -6.56 2.25
N HIS A 187 -4.59 -6.38 3.18
CA HIS A 187 -4.63 -5.21 4.05
C HIS A 187 -3.40 -5.18 4.99
N ILE A 188 -2.73 -4.04 5.12
CA ILE A 188 -1.57 -3.83 5.98
C ILE A 188 -1.76 -2.72 7.02
N GLY A 189 -2.91 -2.06 7.05
CA GLY A 189 -3.27 -1.11 8.10
C GLY A 189 -3.31 -1.79 9.47
N ILE A 190 -2.26 -1.62 10.28
CA ILE A 190 -2.20 -2.19 11.64
C ILE A 190 -3.01 -1.35 12.62
N HIS A 191 -3.10 -0.04 12.40
CA HIS A 191 -3.80 0.90 13.28
C HIS A 191 -5.04 1.45 12.57
N SER A 192 -6.21 1.10 13.10
CA SER A 192 -7.46 1.72 12.67
C SER A 192 -7.52 3.17 13.16
N SER A 193 -8.24 4.02 12.42
CA SER A 193 -8.66 5.35 12.89
C SER A 193 -9.57 5.29 14.13
N LEU A 194 -10.10 4.10 14.47
CA LEU A 194 -10.79 3.84 15.74
C LEU A 194 -9.76 3.54 16.84
N LYS A 195 -9.79 4.35 17.91
CA LYS A 195 -8.87 4.25 19.06
C LYS A 195 -8.86 2.82 19.62
N GLY A 196 -7.67 2.21 19.65
CA GLY A 196 -7.45 0.89 20.25
C GLY A 196 -7.71 -0.32 19.35
N LYS A 197 -8.18 -0.14 18.10
CA LYS A 197 -8.41 -1.27 17.19
C LYS A 197 -7.16 -1.55 16.35
N VAL A 198 -6.42 -2.58 16.76
CA VAL A 198 -5.29 -3.13 15.99
C VAL A 198 -5.79 -4.23 15.06
N GLN A 199 -5.70 -4.03 13.75
CA GLN A 199 -6.16 -5.02 12.77
C GLN A 199 -4.99 -5.91 12.32
N LYS A 200 -4.95 -7.15 12.82
CA LYS A 200 -3.90 -8.14 12.50
C LYS A 200 -4.36 -9.21 11.51
N LEU A 201 -5.58 -9.09 10.98
CA LEU A 201 -6.13 -10.10 10.07
C LEU A 201 -5.36 -10.12 8.75
N LYS A 202 -4.86 -11.30 8.40
CA LYS A 202 -4.25 -11.60 7.09
C LYS A 202 -5.20 -12.45 6.26
N ASP A 203 -5.27 -12.17 4.97
CA ASP A 203 -6.03 -12.99 4.03
C ASP A 203 -5.30 -14.33 3.85
N LYS A 204 -5.99 -15.42 4.16
CA LYS A 204 -5.42 -16.78 4.16
C LYS A 204 -4.93 -17.21 2.78
N GLN A 205 -5.46 -16.62 1.69
CA GLN A 205 -5.20 -17.00 0.31
C GLN A 205 -4.24 -16.04 -0.41
N PHE A 206 -3.77 -14.97 0.23
CA PHE A 206 -2.78 -14.05 -0.37
C PHE A 206 -1.40 -14.71 -0.53
N GLY A 207 -1.04 -15.63 0.37
CA GLY A 207 0.27 -16.27 0.42
C GLY A 207 1.28 -15.49 1.29
N LYS A 208 2.56 -15.88 1.23
CA LYS A 208 3.62 -15.20 1.99
C LYS A 208 3.97 -13.87 1.31
N ILE A 209 3.92 -12.79 2.08
CA ILE A 209 4.39 -11.48 1.62
C ILE A 209 5.93 -11.55 1.55
N PRO A 210 6.56 -11.21 0.42
CA PRO A 210 8.02 -11.14 0.36
C PRO A 210 8.49 -10.09 1.36
N LEU A 211 9.22 -10.55 2.37
CA LEU A 211 9.73 -9.66 3.41
C LEU A 211 10.89 -8.84 2.87
N PHE A 212 11.72 -9.43 1.99
CA PHE A 212 12.87 -8.82 1.34
C PHE A 212 12.82 -9.09 -0.18
N PHE A 213 13.68 -8.41 -0.93
CA PHE A 213 13.85 -8.66 -2.36
C PHE A 213 15.29 -9.10 -2.61
N PRO A 214 15.50 -10.21 -3.35
CA PRO A 214 16.82 -10.62 -3.78
C PRO A 214 17.51 -9.53 -4.60
N HIS A 215 18.79 -9.34 -4.35
CA HIS A 215 19.62 -8.36 -5.03
C HIS A 215 21.10 -8.77 -4.96
N THR A 216 21.95 -8.01 -5.63
CA THR A 216 23.40 -8.26 -5.66
C THR A 216 24.12 -6.95 -5.38
N ASN A 217 25.06 -6.96 -4.43
CA ASN A 217 25.90 -5.82 -4.08
C ASN A 217 27.37 -6.13 -4.40
N PRO A 218 28.24 -5.11 -4.50
CA PRO A 218 29.69 -5.29 -4.60
C PRO A 218 30.25 -6.08 -3.42
N GLU A 219 31.41 -6.72 -3.57
CA GLU A 219 32.03 -7.42 -2.43
C GLU A 219 32.41 -6.43 -1.32
N ALA A 220 31.98 -6.70 -0.09
CA ALA A 220 32.28 -5.90 1.09
C ALA A 220 32.28 -6.75 2.35
N GLU A 221 33.20 -6.48 3.26
CA GLU A 221 33.13 -6.93 4.64
C GLU A 221 32.10 -6.06 5.37
N VAL A 222 31.04 -6.68 5.91
CA VAL A 222 29.99 -5.96 6.64
C VAL A 222 30.03 -6.28 8.12
N VAL A 223 30.04 -5.23 8.93
CA VAL A 223 30.12 -5.33 10.39
C VAL A 223 28.95 -4.55 11.00
N SER A 224 28.29 -5.15 11.97
CA SER A 224 27.17 -4.53 12.69
C SER A 224 27.52 -4.41 14.16
N GLY A 225 27.41 -3.20 14.72
CA GLY A 225 27.41 -2.99 16.17
C GLY A 225 26.13 -3.48 16.84
N ILE A 226 25.06 -3.68 16.05
CA ILE A 226 23.74 -4.10 16.55
C ILE A 226 23.64 -5.63 16.50
N LYS A 227 23.19 -6.23 17.61
CA LYS A 227 22.94 -7.67 17.70
C LYS A 227 21.74 -8.06 16.83
N HIS A 228 21.93 -9.04 15.95
CA HIS A 228 20.85 -9.54 15.09
C HIS A 228 19.88 -10.47 15.84
N TYR A 229 18.64 -10.51 15.37
CA TYR A 229 17.63 -11.48 15.79
C TYR A 229 17.66 -12.73 14.91
N LYS A 230 17.79 -13.91 15.52
CA LYS A 230 17.81 -15.20 14.81
C LYS A 230 18.83 -15.18 13.65
N GLN A 231 18.46 -15.72 12.49
CA GLN A 231 19.30 -15.79 11.29
C GLN A 231 19.32 -14.51 10.41
N TYR A 232 18.77 -13.38 10.89
CA TYR A 232 18.62 -12.13 10.12
C TYR A 232 19.84 -11.22 10.28
N THR A 233 21.00 -11.69 9.80
CA THR A 233 22.28 -10.98 9.92
C THR A 233 22.47 -9.90 8.86
N LEU A 234 23.38 -8.94 9.11
CA LEU A 234 23.67 -7.85 8.18
C LEU A 234 24.29 -8.38 6.89
N GLU A 235 25.17 -9.38 6.99
CA GLU A 235 25.82 -10.07 5.87
C GLU A 235 24.81 -10.67 4.91
N ARG A 236 23.84 -11.44 5.42
CA ARG A 236 22.81 -12.05 4.59
C ARG A 236 21.86 -11.03 3.98
N ALA A 237 21.64 -9.90 4.66
CA ALA A 237 20.89 -8.79 4.12
C ALA A 237 21.65 -8.09 2.98
N TYR A 238 22.98 -7.97 3.09
CA TYR A 238 23.85 -7.39 2.09
C TYR A 238 24.01 -8.28 0.85
N LEU A 239 24.01 -9.61 1.03
CA LEU A 239 24.05 -10.58 -0.07
C LEU A 239 22.68 -10.77 -0.76
N GLY A 240 21.62 -10.13 -0.25
CA GLY A 240 20.28 -10.28 -0.80
C GLY A 240 19.61 -11.63 -0.54
N GLU A 241 20.10 -12.40 0.43
CA GLU A 241 19.49 -13.66 0.83
C GLU A 241 18.30 -13.47 1.78
N THR A 242 18.36 -12.45 2.64
CA THR A 242 17.34 -12.15 3.65
C THR A 242 17.29 -10.64 3.95
N PHE A 243 16.83 -10.26 5.14
CA PHE A 243 16.89 -8.89 5.69
C PHE A 243 17.63 -8.89 7.02
N PHE A 244 18.14 -7.74 7.43
CA PHE A 244 18.75 -7.56 8.74
C PHE A 244 17.67 -7.19 9.75
N TRP A 245 17.67 -7.83 10.92
CA TRP A 245 16.74 -7.46 12.00
C TRP A 245 17.51 -7.28 13.30
N GLY A 246 17.73 -6.03 13.67
CA GLY A 246 18.51 -5.65 14.85
C GLY A 246 17.66 -5.60 16.13
N LEU A 247 18.21 -6.12 17.23
CA LEU A 247 17.60 -6.06 18.56
C LEU A 247 18.10 -4.83 19.32
N LEU A 248 17.16 -4.03 19.84
CA LEU A 248 17.42 -2.94 20.78
C LEU A 248 18.61 -2.03 20.37
N PRO A 249 18.62 -1.48 19.16
CA PRO A 249 19.69 -0.59 18.73
C PRO A 249 19.74 0.66 19.61
N GLN A 250 20.96 1.07 19.95
CA GLN A 250 21.27 2.19 20.83
C GLN A 250 21.82 3.38 20.04
N PRO A 251 21.67 4.62 20.55
CA PRO A 251 22.38 5.77 20.01
C PRO A 251 23.89 5.49 19.92
N GLY A 252 24.49 5.80 18.77
CA GLY A 252 25.90 5.50 18.50
C GLY A 252 26.17 4.15 17.83
N ASP A 253 25.19 3.23 17.76
CA ASP A 253 25.35 1.97 17.02
C ASP A 253 25.60 2.23 15.53
N GLN A 254 26.46 1.38 14.96
CA GLN A 254 26.95 1.55 13.58
C GLN A 254 26.77 0.28 12.74
N LEU A 255 26.45 0.48 11.47
CA LEU A 255 26.53 -0.55 10.44
C LEU A 255 27.63 -0.14 9.46
N LEU A 256 28.70 -0.93 9.39
CA LEU A 256 29.90 -0.66 8.62
C LEU A 256 29.95 -1.56 7.38
N PHE A 257 30.23 -0.97 6.24
CA PHE A 257 30.45 -1.65 4.96
C PHE A 257 31.84 -1.27 4.46
N ARG A 258 32.76 -2.23 4.46
CA ARG A 258 34.16 -2.03 4.12
C ARG A 258 34.47 -2.75 2.80
N PHE A 259 34.77 -1.98 1.76
CA PHE A 259 35.03 -2.53 0.43
C PHE A 259 36.49 -2.95 0.32
N SER A 260 36.73 -4.16 -0.20
CA SER A 260 38.09 -4.72 -0.36
C SER A 260 38.93 -3.90 -1.34
N GLN A 261 38.28 -3.44 -2.41
CA GLN A 261 38.82 -2.45 -3.33
C GLN A 261 37.93 -1.21 -3.29
N PRO A 262 38.52 -0.02 -3.42
CA PRO A 262 37.70 1.16 -3.41
C PRO A 262 36.82 1.23 -4.67
N ILE A 263 35.59 1.74 -4.48
CA ILE A 263 34.55 1.71 -5.50
C ILE A 263 33.88 3.06 -5.68
N ASN A 264 33.51 3.35 -6.92
CA ASN A 264 32.76 4.55 -7.27
C ASN A 264 31.27 4.33 -7.01
N ILE A 265 30.75 4.86 -5.90
CA ILE A 265 29.33 4.71 -5.55
C ILE A 265 28.54 5.89 -6.11
N LYS A 266 27.68 5.61 -7.09
CA LYS A 266 26.76 6.63 -7.66
C LYS A 266 25.50 6.80 -6.82
N ARG A 267 25.00 5.69 -6.29
CA ARG A 267 23.75 5.60 -5.53
C ARG A 267 23.83 4.43 -4.57
N PHE A 268 23.37 4.66 -3.36
CA PHE A 268 23.05 3.63 -2.38
C PHE A 268 21.55 3.69 -2.05
N TYR A 269 20.96 2.56 -1.67
CA TYR A 269 19.57 2.50 -1.27
C TYR A 269 19.39 1.56 -0.08
N PHE A 270 19.00 2.16 1.04
CA PHE A 270 18.59 1.49 2.27
C PHE A 270 17.08 1.60 2.39
N LYS A 271 16.40 0.47 2.55
CA LYS A 271 14.97 0.43 2.85
C LYS A 271 14.77 -0.26 4.19
N SER A 272 14.13 0.45 5.11
CA SER A 272 13.85 -0.03 6.45
C SER A 272 12.37 -0.27 6.69
N GLY A 273 12.06 -1.21 7.59
CA GLY A 273 10.72 -1.71 7.83
C GLY A 273 10.28 -2.73 6.77
N ASN A 274 9.39 -3.64 7.16
CA ASN A 274 8.78 -4.60 6.24
C ASN A 274 7.28 -4.76 6.52
N ALA A 275 6.59 -5.56 5.72
CA ALA A 275 5.14 -5.74 5.83
C ALA A 275 4.67 -6.39 7.15
N GLU A 276 5.54 -7.12 7.85
CA GLU A 276 5.22 -7.73 9.15
C GLU A 276 5.60 -6.84 10.33
N HIS A 277 6.62 -6.00 10.13
CA HIS A 277 7.18 -5.10 11.12
C HIS A 277 7.30 -3.68 10.52
N PRO A 278 6.17 -2.98 10.29
CA PRO A 278 6.20 -1.67 9.63
C PRO A 278 6.66 -0.54 10.56
N SER A 279 6.64 -0.75 11.88
CA SER A 279 7.21 0.15 12.89
C SER A 279 8.73 0.11 12.92
N ASP A 280 9.32 -1.00 12.50
CA ASP A 280 10.74 -1.33 12.70
C ASP A 280 11.62 -0.64 11.64
N LYS A 281 11.67 0.68 11.71
CA LYS A 281 12.33 1.55 10.73
C LYS A 281 13.55 2.22 11.31
N LEU A 282 14.43 2.65 10.42
CA LEU A 282 15.52 3.55 10.78
C LEU A 282 14.94 4.96 11.03
N TYR A 283 15.21 5.51 12.21
CA TYR A 283 14.88 6.88 12.58
C TYR A 283 16.16 7.61 12.97
N ASN A 284 16.28 8.89 12.56
CA ASN A 284 17.42 9.76 12.89
C ASN A 284 18.79 9.19 12.53
N THR A 285 18.85 8.39 11.46
CA THR A 285 20.07 7.72 11.02
C THR A 285 20.84 8.59 10.02
N THR A 286 22.15 8.64 10.20
CA THR A 286 23.07 9.36 9.32
C THR A 286 23.86 8.36 8.48
N VAL A 287 24.21 8.76 7.27
CA VAL A 287 25.05 7.97 6.36
C VAL A 287 26.35 8.73 6.14
N GLU A 288 27.46 8.03 6.28
CA GLU A 288 28.79 8.62 6.22
C GLU A 288 29.69 7.80 5.31
N VAL A 289 30.59 8.46 4.59
CA VAL A 289 31.49 7.84 3.61
C VAL A 289 32.94 8.22 3.86
N LEU A 290 33.85 7.25 3.72
CA LEU A 290 35.29 7.48 3.75
C LEU A 290 35.85 7.40 2.31
N PRO A 291 36.21 8.53 1.69
CA PRO A 291 36.78 8.55 0.34
C PRO A 291 38.22 8.05 0.33
N VAL A 292 38.68 7.59 -0.84
CA VAL A 292 40.08 7.17 -1.07
C VAL A 292 41.04 8.34 -1.17
N VAL A 293 40.55 9.46 -1.70
CA VAL A 293 41.33 10.68 -1.84
C VAL A 293 41.22 11.44 -0.51
N ASP A 294 42.36 11.90 -0.01
CA ASP A 294 42.49 12.56 1.28
C ASP A 294 41.39 13.61 1.47
N ALA A 295 40.59 13.43 2.53
CA ALA A 295 39.41 14.24 2.81
C ALA A 295 39.75 15.75 2.92
N LEU A 296 41.03 16.05 3.20
CA LEU A 296 41.61 17.39 3.21
C LEU A 296 41.60 18.11 1.84
N LEU A 297 41.67 17.39 0.72
CA LEU A 297 41.57 17.99 -0.62
C LEU A 297 40.14 18.46 -0.94
N TYR A 298 39.12 17.82 -0.36
CA TYR A 298 37.72 18.21 -0.48
C TYR A 298 37.31 19.27 0.55
N ALA A 299 37.96 19.30 1.72
CA ALA A 299 37.75 20.33 2.75
C ALA A 299 38.26 21.73 2.31
N THR A 300 39.34 21.77 1.53
CA THR A 300 40.07 23.01 1.17
C THR A 300 39.54 23.71 -0.08
N GLY A 301 38.49 23.20 -0.73
CA GLY A 301 37.89 23.85 -1.90
C GLY A 301 38.74 23.80 -3.19
N SER A 302 39.87 23.10 -3.18
CA SER A 302 40.85 23.05 -4.26
C SER A 302 40.39 22.27 -5.51
N GLY A 303 39.23 21.60 -5.44
CA GLY A 303 38.75 20.65 -6.46
C GLY A 303 37.30 20.84 -6.95
N GLY A 304 36.77 22.07 -6.91
CA GLY A 304 35.52 22.43 -7.61
C GLY A 304 34.21 21.82 -7.08
N GLY A 305 34.22 21.15 -5.92
CA GLY A 305 33.02 20.65 -5.23
C GLY A 305 32.96 21.20 -3.81
N GLY A 306 31.81 21.71 -3.38
CA GLY A 306 31.62 22.51 -2.16
C GLY A 306 32.08 21.87 -0.83
N SER A 307 32.13 22.68 0.22
CA SER A 307 32.55 22.27 1.57
C SER A 307 31.71 21.12 2.11
N TYR A 308 32.32 19.95 2.32
CA TYR A 308 31.67 18.80 2.92
C TYR A 308 31.77 18.85 4.45
N ASN A 309 30.71 18.43 5.15
CA ASN A 309 30.74 18.25 6.60
C ASN A 309 31.58 17.01 6.94
N LEU A 310 32.76 17.24 7.49
CA LEU A 310 33.71 16.22 7.90
C LEU A 310 33.52 15.89 9.38
N THR A 311 33.50 14.59 9.68
CA THR A 311 33.60 14.09 11.04
C THR A 311 35.07 14.12 11.50
N THR A 312 35.30 14.10 12.81
CA THR A 312 36.65 14.14 13.40
C THR A 312 37.52 12.94 13.01
N ASP A 313 36.91 11.86 12.54
CA ASP A 313 37.56 10.64 12.07
C ASP A 313 37.63 10.53 10.52
N GLY A 314 37.41 11.65 9.82
CA GLY A 314 37.68 11.78 8.39
C GLY A 314 36.56 11.31 7.46
N TYR A 315 35.38 10.95 7.99
CA TYR A 315 34.23 10.62 7.17
C TYR A 315 33.50 11.88 6.72
N ILE A 316 32.87 11.78 5.56
CA ILE A 316 32.01 12.81 5.00
C ILE A 316 30.56 12.43 5.23
N VAL A 317 29.76 13.35 5.79
CA VAL A 317 28.31 13.19 5.88
C VAL A 317 27.70 13.41 4.49
N VAL A 318 27.45 12.29 3.81
CA VAL A 318 26.99 12.05 2.41
C VAL A 318 27.47 13.00 1.30
N GLY A 319 28.37 12.51 0.44
CA GLY A 319 28.77 13.04 -0.88
C GLY A 319 28.92 11.93 -1.94
N LYS A 320 29.13 12.28 -3.23
CA LYS A 320 29.36 11.34 -4.35
C LYS A 320 30.85 11.24 -4.68
N SER A 321 31.51 10.12 -4.37
CA SER A 321 32.95 9.93 -4.63
C SER A 321 33.36 8.45 -4.68
N PHE A 322 34.64 8.20 -4.95
CA PHE A 322 35.30 6.91 -4.79
C PHE A 322 35.52 6.64 -3.30
N ILE A 323 34.91 5.58 -2.75
CA ILE A 323 34.90 5.32 -1.30
C ILE A 323 35.41 3.92 -0.96
N THR A 324 36.05 3.83 0.22
CA THR A 324 36.54 2.57 0.81
C THR A 324 35.59 2.06 1.89
N ILE A 325 34.91 2.97 2.59
CA ILE A 325 34.00 2.63 3.69
C ILE A 325 32.71 3.43 3.57
N LEU A 326 31.59 2.74 3.76
CA LEU A 326 30.27 3.34 3.98
C LEU A 326 29.81 2.94 5.39
N ARG A 327 29.33 3.88 6.20
CA ARG A 327 28.76 3.56 7.51
C ARG A 327 27.43 4.27 7.75
N LEU A 328 26.51 3.56 8.39
CA LEU A 328 25.28 4.12 8.95
C LEU A 328 25.44 4.26 10.46
N ILE A 329 25.10 5.43 11.02
CA ILE A 329 25.19 5.71 12.47
C ILE A 329 23.83 6.19 12.98
N ASN A 330 23.52 5.89 14.25
CA ASN A 330 22.28 6.25 14.94
C ASN A 330 21.06 5.53 14.36
N VAL A 331 21.11 4.20 14.41
CA VAL A 331 20.00 3.34 14.00
C VAL A 331 18.95 3.31 15.13
N GLY A 332 17.73 3.80 14.84
CA GLY A 332 16.63 3.87 15.81
C GLY A 332 16.01 2.53 16.20
N LEU A 333 15.21 2.54 17.29
CA LEU A 333 14.58 1.38 17.97
C LEU A 333 13.98 0.33 17.02
N TYR A 334 14.44 -0.92 17.19
CA TYR A 334 14.14 -2.11 16.39
C TYR A 334 14.14 -1.84 14.88
N SER A 335 15.22 -2.19 14.19
CA SER A 335 15.34 -1.90 12.77
C SER A 335 15.32 -3.18 11.94
N ALA A 336 14.33 -3.32 11.06
CA ALA A 336 14.43 -4.20 9.91
C ALA A 336 15.09 -3.40 8.78
N LEU A 337 16.30 -3.78 8.35
CA LEU A 337 17.02 -3.12 7.26
C LEU A 337 17.17 -4.07 6.08
N GLN A 338 16.88 -3.54 4.90
CA GLN A 338 17.17 -4.17 3.63
C GLN A 338 17.99 -3.22 2.79
N ILE A 339 19.04 -3.78 2.24
CA ILE A 339 19.87 -3.14 1.25
C ILE A 339 19.30 -3.62 -0.08
N TYR A 340 19.28 -2.81 -1.12
CA TYR A 340 18.82 -3.29 -2.44
C TYR A 340 19.79 -2.96 -3.54
N HIS A 341 20.51 -1.84 -3.41
CA HIS A 341 21.33 -1.39 -4.51
C HIS A 341 22.47 -0.48 -4.07
N LEU A 342 23.69 -0.95 -4.28
CA LEU A 342 24.91 -0.16 -4.32
C LEU A 342 25.41 -0.15 -5.77
N SER A 343 25.09 0.92 -6.50
CA SER A 343 25.47 1.05 -7.92
C SER A 343 26.92 1.51 -8.02
N HIS A 344 27.75 0.69 -8.68
CA HIS A 344 29.11 1.03 -9.08
C HIS A 344 29.27 0.95 -10.60
N LYS A 345 30.24 1.67 -11.17
CA LYS A 345 30.59 1.57 -12.58
C LYS A 345 31.66 0.46 -12.70
N GLN A 346 31.34 -0.68 -13.31
CA GLN A 346 32.37 -1.51 -13.93
C GLN A 346 32.85 -0.75 -15.15
N LEU A 347 34.14 -0.42 -15.20
CA LEU A 347 34.82 0.11 -16.38
C LEU A 347 35.47 -1.05 -17.11
#